data_AF-A0A2S4YC28-F1
#
_entry.id   AF-A0A2S4YC28-F1
#
_cell.length_a   1.000
_cell.length_b   1.000
_cell.length_c   1.000
_cell.angle_alpha   90.00
_cell.angle_beta   90.00
_cell.angle_gamma   90.00
#
_symmetry.space_group_name_H-M   'P 1'
#
loop_
_entity.id
_entity.type
_entity.pdbx_description
1 polymer ?
#
loop_
_entity_poly.entity_id
_entity_poly.type
_entity_poly.pdbx_seq_one_letter_code
_entity_poly.pdbx_strand_id
1 'polypeptide(L)'
;MTLLGDNAAALYDTGPVPGPGGIPVTYEQVATGDLPVVGPEKPLVPRLSAGLRLHGEYQGSGFTEPRYIARRGDGQVVQLTRLLHLVASSIDGSRDLETIAHRVSARFGREVSADNIRYLIENKLEPLGVTVPEGQEDDQVSAPRSDLLLALKGHRVLFNERRVAKIARALAWLHRPLVVAAVLAGIAVLDVWLFVFFGAITPVLQVLDQPVLLLVVFVLTVASLVFHEFGHASACRYGGARPGCIGCGLFLIWPSMYTDVTDVYRIGRGGRLRTDLGGVYFNVVFMLAMAGAYALSGQAFFLAAVYLGHFEILEQLMPAVRLDGYYILGDLAGVPDLYGKIKPILLSLVPGTAGRRARAEVAALKKSARAVVAAWVLTMVPLIIGELGYALWNLPRITTTMIRSLTVQLLGTGGAFAHGQIAAGLMGVVGCVMLLCPMAGVVYLSVKLGGRLWRGGAKATAGRPRLRLALCALVLAGLGGLSYAWVSGLTPRPLPKQPPIAPILQPGVSTSPPPARHATVPDRHTTAPSATATTVPSGTAFPNVSADPSATTGPSTSASPHPSDSKASPQGTAGRPSGSSVPSGQPPTSASAGPASGSPSAPSSPADSPSAPVSSSAPPAGSPSPTAS
;
A
#
# COMPACT_ATOMS: atom_id res chain seq x y z
N MET A 1 12.08 29.01 -94.09
CA MET A 1 11.12 29.38 -95.15
C MET A 1 10.21 30.44 -94.54
N THR A 2 10.10 31.61 -95.16
CA THR A 2 9.32 32.74 -94.62
C THR A 2 7.83 32.58 -94.89
N LEU A 3 7.01 32.85 -93.87
CA LEU A 3 5.57 33.12 -94.02
C LEU A 3 5.19 34.24 -93.05
N LEU A 4 4.49 35.26 -93.57
CA LEU A 4 3.67 36.17 -92.78
C LEU A 4 2.28 35.56 -92.61
N GLY A 5 1.54 35.99 -91.59
CA GLY A 5 0.12 35.66 -91.43
C GLY A 5 -0.44 36.22 -90.13
N ASP A 6 -1.40 37.14 -90.23
CA ASP A 6 -2.07 37.74 -89.07
C ASP A 6 -3.11 36.81 -88.44
N ASN A 7 -3.30 36.98 -87.12
CA ASN A 7 -4.52 36.70 -86.35
C ASN A 7 -5.40 35.51 -86.77
N ALA A 8 -5.11 34.33 -86.20
CA ALA A 8 -6.12 33.30 -85.96
C ALA A 8 -5.93 32.68 -84.56
N ALA A 9 -6.99 32.70 -83.74
CA ALA A 9 -6.95 32.10 -82.41
C ALA A 9 -7.13 30.58 -82.49
N ALA A 10 -6.04 29.82 -82.29
CA ALA A 10 -6.05 28.39 -82.01
C ALA A 10 -5.60 28.22 -80.53
N LEU A 11 -6.46 27.88 -79.56
CA LEU A 11 -7.26 26.65 -79.50
C LEU A 11 -6.41 25.37 -79.50
N TYR A 12 -5.22 25.45 -78.89
CA TYR A 12 -4.52 24.32 -78.30
C TYR A 12 -4.74 24.32 -76.78
N ASP A 13 -5.58 23.40 -76.32
CA ASP A 13 -5.65 23.03 -74.90
C ASP A 13 -4.37 22.25 -74.56
N THR A 14 -3.32 22.96 -74.14
CA THR A 14 -2.08 22.35 -73.66
C THR A 14 -2.30 21.80 -72.26
N GLY A 15 -3.01 20.67 -72.19
CA GLY A 15 -3.21 19.91 -70.97
C GLY A 15 -1.87 19.62 -70.28
N PRO A 16 -1.87 19.48 -68.94
CA PRO A 16 -0.67 19.65 -68.14
C PRO A 16 0.43 18.64 -68.47
N VAL A 17 1.64 19.17 -68.61
CA VAL A 17 2.85 18.42 -68.92
C VAL A 17 3.42 17.84 -67.61
N PRO A 18 4.03 16.63 -67.60
CA PRO A 18 4.67 16.10 -66.39
C PRO A 18 5.87 16.95 -65.96
N GLY A 19 5.72 17.71 -64.89
CA GLY A 19 6.79 18.51 -64.28
C GLY A 19 7.71 17.68 -63.36
N PRO A 20 8.75 18.31 -62.79
CA PRO A 20 9.59 17.69 -61.76
C PRO A 20 8.74 17.13 -60.61
N GLY A 21 9.05 15.90 -60.18
CA GLY A 21 8.26 15.20 -59.16
C GLY A 21 6.92 14.62 -59.66
N GLY A 22 6.61 14.71 -60.96
CA GLY A 22 5.36 14.18 -61.53
C GLY A 22 4.14 15.09 -61.34
N ILE A 23 4.35 16.33 -60.89
CA ILE A 23 3.28 17.32 -60.72
C ILE A 23 2.84 17.82 -62.10
N PRO A 24 1.52 17.90 -62.40
CA PRO A 24 1.02 18.53 -63.62
C PRO A 24 1.35 20.03 -63.65
N VAL A 25 2.14 20.48 -64.63
CA VAL A 25 2.47 21.91 -64.86
C VAL A 25 1.93 22.39 -66.20
N THR A 26 1.56 23.67 -66.29
CA THR A 26 1.12 24.27 -67.56
C THR A 26 2.32 24.73 -68.40
N TYR A 27 2.13 24.85 -69.72
CA TYR A 27 3.18 25.30 -70.63
C TYR A 27 3.72 26.70 -70.27
N GLU A 28 2.85 27.62 -69.80
CA GLU A 28 3.29 28.95 -69.33
C GLU A 28 4.26 28.87 -68.15
N GLN A 29 4.02 28.02 -67.15
CA GLN A 29 4.91 27.86 -65.99
C GLN A 29 6.31 27.36 -66.38
N VAL A 30 6.39 26.53 -67.43
CA VAL A 30 7.66 26.08 -68.01
C VAL A 30 8.34 27.21 -68.81
N ALA A 31 7.54 28.05 -69.48
CA ALA A 31 8.03 29.11 -70.37
C ALA A 31 8.50 30.39 -69.63
N THR A 32 7.87 30.77 -68.51
CA THR A 32 8.32 31.92 -67.70
C THR A 32 9.47 31.58 -66.75
N GLY A 33 9.67 30.29 -66.47
CA GLY A 33 10.59 29.81 -65.43
C GLY A 33 9.95 29.71 -64.04
N ASP A 34 8.67 30.08 -63.88
CA ASP A 34 7.88 29.89 -62.65
C ASP A 34 7.45 28.44 -62.44
N LEU A 35 8.41 27.51 -62.56
CA LEU A 35 8.24 26.17 -62.04
C LEU A 35 8.01 26.26 -60.52
N PRO A 36 7.01 25.58 -59.95
CA PRO A 36 6.83 25.53 -58.51
C PRO A 36 8.07 24.87 -57.91
N VAL A 37 8.94 25.67 -57.29
CA VAL A 37 10.11 25.17 -56.58
C VAL A 37 9.60 24.30 -55.44
N VAL A 38 9.70 22.99 -55.62
CA VAL A 38 9.58 22.02 -54.53
C VAL A 38 10.80 22.24 -53.64
N GLY A 39 10.70 23.26 -52.78
CA GLY A 39 11.64 23.46 -51.69
C GLY A 39 11.72 22.15 -50.91
N PRO A 40 12.93 21.66 -50.59
CA PRO A 40 13.10 20.30 -50.09
C PRO A 40 12.18 20.08 -48.90
N GLU A 41 11.29 19.08 -48.99
CA GLU A 41 10.42 18.69 -47.88
C GLU A 41 11.30 18.55 -46.65
N LYS A 42 11.13 19.45 -45.69
CA LYS A 42 12.07 19.61 -44.59
C LYS A 42 12.12 18.28 -43.84
N PRO A 43 13.21 17.52 -43.93
CA PRO A 43 13.16 16.08 -43.69
C PRO A 43 12.64 15.82 -42.29
N LEU A 44 11.68 14.89 -42.18
CA LEU A 44 11.01 14.69 -40.90
C LEU A 44 11.99 14.05 -39.90
N VAL A 45 12.50 14.89 -39.00
CA VAL A 45 13.45 14.52 -37.95
C VAL A 45 12.68 14.31 -36.64
N PRO A 46 12.38 13.06 -36.23
CA PRO A 46 11.72 12.80 -34.95
C PRO A 46 12.61 13.15 -33.75
N ARG A 47 11.97 13.55 -32.65
CA ARG A 47 12.62 13.82 -31.35
C ARG A 47 12.18 12.80 -30.29
N LEU A 48 13.11 12.43 -29.40
CA LEU A 48 12.79 11.68 -28.18
C LEU A 48 12.27 12.63 -27.10
N SER A 49 11.38 12.16 -26.21
CA SER A 49 10.84 13.00 -25.13
C SER A 49 11.88 13.37 -24.07
N ALA A 50 11.71 14.55 -23.46
CA ALA A 50 12.65 15.09 -22.48
C ALA A 50 12.93 14.10 -21.33
N GLY A 51 14.21 13.91 -21.02
CA GLY A 51 14.67 13.05 -19.92
C GLY A 51 14.49 11.54 -20.14
N LEU A 52 14.08 11.10 -21.35
CA LEU A 52 13.98 9.67 -21.68
C LEU A 52 15.34 8.97 -21.50
N ARG A 53 15.34 7.81 -20.84
CA ARG A 53 16.50 6.92 -20.69
C ARG A 53 16.15 5.52 -21.18
N LEU A 54 16.83 5.06 -22.23
CA LEU A 54 16.77 3.67 -22.65
C LEU A 54 17.59 2.81 -21.68
N HIS A 55 16.98 1.75 -21.15
CA HIS A 55 17.55 0.89 -20.11
C HIS A 55 17.94 -0.50 -20.60
N GLY A 56 17.70 -0.82 -21.87
CA GLY A 56 18.10 -2.08 -22.51
C GLY A 56 17.09 -3.20 -22.31
N GLU A 57 17.57 -4.45 -22.37
CA GLU A 57 16.72 -5.65 -22.28
C GLU A 57 16.37 -6.01 -20.83
N TYR A 58 15.10 -6.33 -20.60
CA TYR A 58 14.54 -6.72 -19.32
C TYR A 58 14.99 -8.13 -18.89
N GLN A 59 16.06 -8.18 -18.10
CA GLN A 59 16.72 -9.41 -17.69
C GLN A 59 15.80 -10.34 -16.89
N GLY A 60 15.71 -11.61 -17.27
CA GLY A 60 14.84 -12.59 -16.61
C GLY A 60 13.35 -12.43 -16.92
N SER A 61 12.98 -11.73 -18.01
CA SER A 61 11.62 -11.57 -18.53
C SER A 61 10.78 -12.85 -18.49
N GLY A 62 9.54 -12.76 -18.01
CA GLY A 62 8.52 -13.81 -18.02
C GLY A 62 7.82 -14.00 -19.37
N PHE A 63 8.06 -13.10 -20.33
CA PHE A 63 7.54 -13.19 -21.70
C PHE A 63 8.34 -14.20 -22.54
N THR A 64 7.71 -14.75 -23.58
CA THR A 64 8.38 -15.63 -24.56
C THR A 64 9.41 -14.86 -25.39
N GLU A 65 9.07 -13.63 -25.78
CA GLU A 65 9.97 -12.70 -26.49
C GLU A 65 10.72 -11.78 -25.52
N PRO A 66 11.98 -11.39 -25.84
CA PRO A 66 12.67 -10.29 -25.17
C PRO A 66 11.86 -8.99 -25.15
N ARG A 67 11.83 -8.35 -23.99
CA ARG A 67 11.21 -7.04 -23.77
C ARG A 67 12.28 -6.04 -23.40
N TYR A 68 12.15 -4.82 -23.88
CA TYR A 68 13.10 -3.73 -23.65
C TYR A 68 12.44 -2.66 -22.78
N ILE A 69 13.21 -1.91 -22.01
CA ILE A 69 12.69 -0.93 -21.06
C ILE A 69 13.21 0.48 -21.37
N ALA A 70 12.32 1.46 -21.28
CA ALA A 70 12.64 2.88 -21.28
C ALA A 70 12.01 3.55 -20.05
N ARG A 71 12.70 4.53 -19.46
CA ARG A 71 12.18 5.40 -18.40
C ARG A 71 11.96 6.80 -18.99
N ARG A 72 10.76 7.35 -18.89
CA ARG A 72 10.42 8.73 -19.30
C ARG A 72 10.91 9.76 -18.26
N GLY A 73 11.01 11.03 -18.67
CA GLY A 73 11.43 12.13 -17.78
C GLY A 73 10.52 12.34 -16.56
N ASP A 74 9.24 11.99 -16.64
CA ASP A 74 8.30 11.99 -15.51
C ASP A 74 8.45 10.77 -14.57
N GLY A 75 9.48 9.95 -14.80
CA GLY A 75 9.80 8.76 -14.03
C GLY A 75 9.12 7.47 -14.50
N GLN A 76 8.10 7.54 -15.37
CA GLN A 76 7.31 6.37 -15.76
C GLN A 76 8.12 5.36 -16.59
N VAL A 77 7.95 4.07 -16.29
CA VAL A 77 8.56 2.95 -17.02
C VAL A 77 7.66 2.50 -18.17
N VAL A 78 8.23 2.30 -19.35
CA VAL A 78 7.57 1.82 -20.57
C VAL A 78 8.26 0.55 -21.06
N GLN A 79 7.47 -0.46 -21.44
CA GLN A 79 7.97 -1.69 -22.07
C GLN A 79 7.85 -1.61 -23.59
N LEU A 80 8.94 -1.87 -24.29
CA LEU A 80 9.07 -1.85 -25.74
C LEU A 80 9.36 -3.26 -26.29
N THR A 81 8.99 -3.51 -27.54
CA THR A 81 9.49 -4.66 -28.31
C THR A 81 10.92 -4.37 -28.80
N ARG A 82 11.64 -5.41 -29.25
CA ARG A 82 12.97 -5.25 -29.88
C ARG A 82 12.95 -4.22 -31.01
N LEU A 83 11.91 -4.23 -31.85
CA LEU A 83 11.77 -3.27 -32.96
C LEU A 83 11.55 -1.84 -32.44
N LEU A 84 10.59 -1.61 -31.53
CA LEU A 84 10.32 -0.27 -30.98
C LEU A 84 11.54 0.31 -30.23
N HIS A 85 12.30 -0.53 -29.52
CA HIS A 85 13.55 -0.12 -28.89
C HIS A 85 14.64 0.20 -29.93
N LEU A 86 14.76 -0.57 -31.01
CA LEU A 86 15.71 -0.25 -32.09
C LEU A 86 15.40 1.09 -32.76
N VAL A 87 14.12 1.37 -33.05
CA VAL A 87 13.65 2.67 -33.56
C VAL A 87 14.01 3.78 -32.56
N ALA A 88 13.55 3.68 -31.30
CA ALA A 88 13.84 4.69 -30.27
C ALA A 88 15.35 4.88 -30.02
N SER A 89 16.19 3.86 -30.19
CA SER A 89 17.65 3.98 -30.07
C SER A 89 18.36 4.54 -31.33
N SER A 90 17.62 4.80 -32.40
CA SER A 90 18.13 5.33 -33.66
C SER A 90 17.69 6.77 -33.92
N ILE A 91 16.60 7.22 -33.27
CA ILE A 91 16.17 8.61 -33.17
C ILE A 91 17.16 9.39 -32.29
N ASP A 92 17.62 10.54 -32.77
CA ASP A 92 18.54 11.42 -32.04
C ASP A 92 18.28 12.92 -32.22
N GLY A 93 17.16 13.30 -32.86
CA GLY A 93 16.86 14.70 -33.16
C GLY A 93 17.69 15.30 -34.31
N SER A 94 18.40 14.47 -35.10
CA SER A 94 19.12 14.93 -36.31
C SER A 94 18.81 14.13 -37.59
N ARG A 95 18.43 12.85 -37.46
CA ARG A 95 18.22 11.94 -38.61
C ARG A 95 16.78 11.95 -39.12
N ASP A 96 16.66 11.79 -40.43
CA ASP A 96 15.39 11.55 -41.13
C ASP A 96 14.86 10.12 -40.95
N LEU A 97 13.61 9.91 -41.38
CA LEU A 97 12.93 8.62 -41.33
C LEU A 97 13.65 7.53 -42.16
N GLU A 98 14.30 7.88 -43.27
CA GLU A 98 14.94 6.92 -44.18
C GLU A 98 16.29 6.41 -43.63
N THR A 99 17.13 7.28 -43.09
CA THR A 99 18.35 6.89 -42.37
C THR A 99 18.02 6.05 -41.14
N ILE A 100 16.92 6.37 -40.44
CA ILE A 100 16.42 5.54 -39.33
C ILE A 100 15.93 4.18 -39.85
N ALA A 101 15.16 4.13 -40.92
CA ALA A 101 14.66 2.91 -41.57
C ALA A 101 15.79 1.96 -41.97
N HIS A 102 16.83 2.46 -42.64
CA HIS A 102 18.00 1.69 -43.05
C HIS A 102 18.78 1.14 -41.84
N ARG A 103 19.06 1.98 -40.83
CA ARG A 103 19.76 1.58 -39.59
C ARG A 103 18.96 0.57 -38.76
N VAL A 104 17.64 0.72 -38.68
CA VAL A 104 16.76 -0.21 -37.98
C VAL A 104 16.71 -1.54 -38.72
N SER A 105 16.60 -1.53 -40.06
CA SER A 105 16.61 -2.74 -40.90
C SER A 105 17.86 -3.58 -40.66
N ALA A 106 19.03 -2.97 -40.77
CA ALA A 106 20.32 -3.62 -40.56
C ALA A 106 20.48 -4.22 -39.14
N ARG A 107 19.99 -3.53 -38.10
CA ARG A 107 20.07 -4.01 -36.71
C ARG A 107 18.96 -5.00 -36.33
N PHE A 108 17.81 -4.95 -37.00
CA PHE A 108 16.68 -5.84 -36.74
C PHE A 108 16.82 -7.18 -37.47
N GLY A 109 17.42 -7.19 -38.67
CA GLY A 109 17.58 -8.38 -39.52
C GLY A 109 16.38 -8.64 -40.44
N ARG A 110 15.57 -7.61 -40.70
CA ARG A 110 14.48 -7.58 -41.69
C ARG A 110 14.32 -6.16 -42.17
N GLU A 111 13.90 -5.99 -43.42
CA GLU A 111 13.62 -4.69 -44.02
C GLU A 111 12.43 -3.99 -43.35
N VAL A 112 12.55 -2.67 -43.19
CA VAL A 112 11.57 -1.76 -42.60
C VAL A 112 11.64 -0.45 -43.38
N SER A 113 10.56 -0.06 -44.07
CA SER A 113 10.49 1.19 -44.84
C SER A 113 10.34 2.44 -43.97
N ALA A 114 10.56 3.62 -44.54
CA ALA A 114 10.32 4.91 -43.85
C ALA A 114 8.86 5.04 -43.34
N ASP A 115 7.87 4.58 -44.10
CA ASP A 115 6.45 4.59 -43.67
C ASP A 115 6.20 3.68 -42.47
N ASN A 116 6.89 2.54 -42.40
CA ASN A 116 6.82 1.66 -41.23
C ASN A 116 7.46 2.35 -40.00
N ILE A 117 8.53 3.12 -40.17
CA ILE A 117 9.10 3.94 -39.09
C ILE A 117 8.11 5.04 -38.65
N ARG A 118 7.54 5.78 -39.60
CA ARG A 118 6.53 6.83 -39.36
C ARG A 118 5.35 6.27 -38.55
N TYR A 119 4.74 5.18 -39.03
CA TYR A 119 3.66 4.50 -38.34
C TYR A 119 4.05 4.02 -36.93
N LEU A 120 5.25 3.48 -36.74
CA LEU A 120 5.72 3.06 -35.41
C LEU A 120 5.95 4.24 -34.46
N ILE A 121 6.30 5.42 -34.96
CA ILE A 121 6.42 6.65 -34.16
C ILE A 121 5.03 7.12 -33.73
N GLU A 122 4.22 7.58 -34.68
CA GLU A 122 2.86 8.12 -34.49
C GLU A 122 1.94 7.17 -33.69
N ASN A 123 1.89 5.89 -34.09
CA ASN A 123 0.87 4.96 -33.62
C ASN A 123 1.37 4.06 -32.49
N LYS A 124 2.64 4.14 -32.05
CA LYS A 124 3.19 3.30 -30.96
C LYS A 124 4.13 4.03 -30.00
N LEU A 125 5.02 4.93 -30.44
CA LEU A 125 5.97 5.62 -29.56
C LEU A 125 5.39 6.90 -28.94
N GLU A 126 4.66 7.71 -29.71
CA GLU A 126 3.99 8.93 -29.20
C GLU A 126 2.89 8.62 -28.17
N PRO A 127 1.99 7.62 -28.35
CA PRO A 127 0.97 7.29 -27.36
C PRO A 127 1.54 6.70 -26.06
N LEU A 128 2.81 6.27 -26.09
CA LEU A 128 3.59 5.84 -24.94
C LEU A 128 4.45 6.98 -24.35
N GLY A 129 4.47 8.17 -24.96
CA GLY A 129 5.25 9.33 -24.53
C GLY A 129 6.77 9.17 -24.69
N VAL A 130 7.21 8.37 -25.66
CA VAL A 130 8.63 8.07 -25.94
C VAL A 130 9.22 9.05 -26.97
N THR A 131 8.41 9.48 -27.94
CA THR A 131 8.74 10.51 -28.94
C THR A 131 7.84 11.73 -28.75
N VAL A 132 8.33 12.90 -29.15
CA VAL A 132 7.56 14.17 -29.14
C VAL A 132 6.73 14.25 -30.43
N PRO A 133 5.40 14.49 -30.35
CA PRO A 133 4.56 14.68 -31.53
C PRO A 133 5.00 15.87 -32.40
N GLU A 134 4.67 15.80 -33.69
CA GLU A 134 4.92 16.89 -34.63
C GLU A 134 4.23 18.20 -34.20
N GLY A 135 4.91 19.34 -34.43
CA GLY A 135 4.39 20.68 -34.09
C GLY A 135 4.45 21.07 -32.60
N GLN A 136 4.82 20.17 -31.68
CA GLN A 136 4.95 20.53 -30.26
C GLN A 136 6.33 21.14 -29.95
N GLU A 137 6.38 22.39 -29.49
CA GLU A 137 7.63 23.06 -29.12
C GLU A 137 8.28 22.44 -27.88
N ASP A 138 7.48 22.17 -26.84
CA ASP A 138 7.91 21.65 -25.54
C ASP A 138 8.16 20.12 -25.60
N ASP A 139 9.39 19.68 -25.30
CA ASP A 139 9.79 18.25 -25.34
C ASP A 139 9.10 17.38 -24.25
N GLN A 140 8.26 17.97 -23.39
CA GLN A 140 7.55 17.30 -22.30
C GLN A 140 6.18 16.73 -22.71
N VAL A 141 6.19 15.51 -23.26
CA VAL A 141 4.96 14.82 -23.68
C VAL A 141 4.10 14.39 -22.48
N SER A 142 2.92 15.02 -22.35
CA SER A 142 1.87 14.70 -21.36
C SER A 142 1.10 13.43 -21.73
N ALA A 143 1.78 12.28 -21.72
CA ALA A 143 1.18 10.99 -22.01
C ALA A 143 0.12 10.60 -20.95
N PRO A 144 -0.90 9.77 -21.30
CA PRO A 144 -1.99 9.43 -20.38
C PRO A 144 -1.51 8.68 -19.13
N ARG A 145 -1.33 9.40 -18.01
CA ARG A 145 -1.08 8.79 -16.70
C ARG A 145 -2.24 7.88 -16.33
N SER A 146 -1.93 6.65 -15.93
CA SER A 146 -2.94 5.70 -15.49
C SER A 146 -3.50 6.11 -14.13
N ASP A 147 -4.66 6.80 -14.09
CA ASP A 147 -5.46 7.06 -12.87
C ASP A 147 -6.08 5.74 -12.37
N LEU A 148 -5.22 4.82 -11.95
CA LEU A 148 -5.59 3.60 -11.28
C LEU A 148 -6.15 3.95 -9.91
N LEU A 149 -7.13 3.17 -9.45
CA LEU A 149 -7.69 3.33 -8.10
C LEU A 149 -6.58 3.21 -7.03
N LEU A 150 -5.61 2.35 -7.34
CA LEU A 150 -4.41 1.96 -6.60
C LEU A 150 -3.17 2.80 -6.98
N ALA A 151 -3.35 4.08 -7.33
CA ALA A 151 -2.24 5.02 -7.54
C ALA A 151 -2.09 5.92 -6.30
N LEU A 152 -0.84 6.09 -5.83
CA LEU A 152 -0.50 6.98 -4.72
C LEU A 152 -0.81 8.44 -5.09
N LYS A 153 -1.53 9.17 -4.24
CA LYS A 153 -1.91 10.58 -4.47
C LYS A 153 -1.25 11.50 -3.44
N GLY A 154 -1.05 12.78 -3.80
CA GLY A 154 -0.45 13.75 -2.88
C GLY A 154 1.02 13.48 -2.56
N HIS A 155 1.77 12.95 -3.53
CA HIS A 155 3.17 12.56 -3.40
C HIS A 155 4.08 13.72 -2.98
N ARG A 156 4.69 13.61 -1.79
CA ARG A 156 5.66 14.55 -1.20
C ARG A 156 6.98 13.82 -0.93
N VAL A 157 8.10 14.38 -1.40
CA VAL A 157 9.43 13.81 -1.15
C VAL A 157 9.89 14.13 0.29
N LEU A 158 10.32 13.11 1.03
CA LEU A 158 10.92 13.24 2.37
C LEU A 158 12.45 13.24 2.26
N PHE A 159 13.00 12.28 1.53
CA PHE A 159 14.44 12.16 1.28
C PHE A 159 14.72 12.24 -0.22
N ASN A 160 15.44 13.29 -0.62
CA ASN A 160 15.93 13.43 -1.98
C ASN A 160 17.06 12.43 -2.28
N GLU A 161 17.24 12.06 -3.55
CA GLU A 161 18.17 11.01 -4.04
C GLU A 161 19.57 11.09 -3.39
N ARG A 162 20.13 12.29 -3.23
CA ARG A 162 21.46 12.49 -2.62
C ARG A 162 21.54 12.05 -1.14
N ARG A 163 20.43 12.13 -0.38
CA ARG A 163 20.34 11.61 1.00
C ARG A 163 20.11 10.11 0.98
N VAL A 164 19.17 9.63 0.18
CA VAL A 164 18.86 8.20 0.03
C VAL A 164 20.10 7.40 -0.39
N ALA A 165 20.86 7.86 -1.39
CA ALA A 165 22.08 7.22 -1.86
C ALA A 165 23.25 7.24 -0.85
N LYS A 166 23.20 8.08 0.21
CA LYS A 166 24.11 8.02 1.36
C LYS A 166 23.63 6.98 2.37
N ILE A 167 22.35 7.03 2.77
CA ILE A 167 21.73 6.11 3.72
C ILE A 167 21.81 4.65 3.20
N ALA A 168 21.40 4.43 1.96
CA ALA A 168 21.52 3.17 1.25
C ALA A 168 22.95 2.64 1.17
N ARG A 169 23.97 3.52 1.14
CA ARG A 169 25.39 3.12 1.15
C ARG A 169 25.84 2.68 2.54
N ALA A 170 25.43 3.40 3.58
CA ALA A 170 25.73 3.08 4.97
C ALA A 170 25.07 1.76 5.43
N LEU A 171 23.92 1.40 4.83
CA LEU A 171 23.15 0.20 5.17
C LEU A 171 23.39 -0.99 4.22
N ALA A 172 24.11 -0.80 3.11
CA ALA A 172 24.35 -1.86 2.11
C ALA A 172 25.12 -3.08 2.64
N TRP A 173 25.88 -2.96 3.73
CA TRP A 173 26.59 -4.10 4.33
C TRP A 173 25.65 -5.16 4.93
N LEU A 174 24.43 -4.76 5.30
CA LEU A 174 23.42 -5.64 5.90
C LEU A 174 22.96 -6.73 4.91
N HIS A 175 23.03 -6.44 3.61
CA HIS A 175 22.69 -7.37 2.52
C HIS A 175 23.80 -8.40 2.19
N ARG A 176 24.91 -8.42 2.95
CA ARG A 176 25.94 -9.47 2.87
C ARG A 176 25.34 -10.81 3.31
N PRO A 177 25.65 -11.93 2.62
CA PRO A 177 24.95 -13.20 2.84
C PRO A 177 25.04 -13.73 4.27
N LEU A 178 26.18 -13.57 4.95
CA LEU A 178 26.34 -13.96 6.36
C LEU A 178 25.50 -13.13 7.32
N VAL A 179 25.28 -11.84 7.02
CA VAL A 179 24.48 -10.93 7.85
C VAL A 179 22.99 -11.19 7.62
N VAL A 180 22.58 -11.43 6.37
CA VAL A 180 21.22 -11.91 6.05
C VAL A 180 20.93 -13.23 6.76
N ALA A 181 21.86 -14.20 6.72
CA ALA A 181 21.70 -15.48 7.42
C ALA A 181 21.61 -15.31 8.95
N ALA A 182 22.44 -14.46 9.55
CA ALA A 182 22.39 -14.17 10.99
C ALA A 182 21.08 -13.49 11.42
N VAL A 183 20.56 -12.56 10.61
CA VAL A 183 19.26 -11.90 10.86
C VAL A 183 18.10 -12.89 10.70
N LEU A 184 18.13 -13.76 9.69
CA LEU A 184 17.09 -14.78 9.48
C LEU A 184 17.11 -15.88 10.57
N ALA A 185 18.29 -16.25 11.07
CA ALA A 185 18.41 -17.12 12.24
C ALA A 185 17.94 -16.42 13.52
N GLY A 186 18.29 -15.14 13.68
CA GLY A 186 17.89 -14.32 14.83
C GLY A 186 16.38 -14.18 14.96
N ILE A 187 15.66 -13.93 13.87
CA ILE A 187 14.19 -13.84 13.90
C ILE A 187 13.56 -15.20 14.15
N ALA A 188 14.06 -16.30 13.55
CA ALA A 188 13.55 -17.64 13.85
C ALA A 188 13.70 -18.02 15.33
N VAL A 189 14.80 -17.61 15.98
CA VAL A 189 15.00 -17.79 17.43
C VAL A 189 14.08 -16.88 18.24
N LEU A 190 13.92 -15.61 17.83
CA LEU A 190 13.00 -14.67 18.47
C LEU A 190 11.56 -15.19 18.43
N ASP A 191 11.07 -15.59 17.25
CA ASP A 191 9.69 -16.05 17.03
C ASP A 191 9.38 -17.32 17.83
N VAL A 192 10.33 -18.27 17.89
CA VAL A 192 10.20 -19.47 18.74
C VAL A 192 10.09 -19.07 20.22
N TRP A 193 10.96 -18.20 20.72
CA TRP A 193 10.85 -17.68 22.09
C TRP A 193 9.52 -16.95 22.33
N LEU A 194 9.12 -16.10 21.39
CA LEU A 194 7.98 -15.20 21.47
C LEU A 194 6.64 -15.94 21.48
N PHE A 195 6.45 -16.90 20.57
CA PHE A 195 5.16 -17.59 20.39
C PHE A 195 5.07 -18.93 21.12
N VAL A 196 6.18 -19.60 21.45
CA VAL A 196 6.16 -20.88 22.19
C VAL A 196 6.33 -20.69 23.71
N PHE A 197 7.12 -19.71 24.14
CA PHE A 197 7.49 -19.56 25.56
C PHE A 197 6.94 -18.29 26.23
N PHE A 198 6.93 -17.13 25.54
CA PHE A 198 6.55 -15.85 26.15
C PHE A 198 5.04 -15.56 26.07
N GLY A 199 4.43 -15.74 24.88
CA GLY A 199 2.99 -15.57 24.65
C GLY A 199 2.58 -14.16 24.18
N ALA A 200 1.65 -14.12 23.22
CA ALA A 200 1.41 -12.92 22.40
C ALA A 200 0.63 -11.77 23.06
N ILE A 201 -0.21 -12.05 24.05
CA ILE A 201 -1.32 -11.16 24.40
C ILE A 201 -0.93 -10.05 25.40
N THR A 202 -0.17 -10.38 26.45
CA THR A 202 0.04 -9.48 27.59
C THR A 202 0.70 -8.13 27.23
N PRO A 203 1.78 -8.06 26.42
CA PRO A 203 2.41 -6.79 26.08
C PRO A 203 1.52 -5.89 25.22
N VAL A 204 0.68 -6.48 24.37
CA VAL A 204 -0.26 -5.75 23.51
C VAL A 204 -1.38 -5.13 24.36
N LEU A 205 -1.94 -5.87 25.32
CA LEU A 205 -2.95 -5.34 26.24
C LEU A 205 -2.41 -4.19 27.09
N GLN A 206 -1.20 -4.33 27.66
CA GLN A 206 -0.56 -3.28 28.47
C GLN A 206 -0.37 -1.95 27.71
N VAL A 207 -0.15 -2.01 26.39
CA VAL A 207 -0.07 -0.81 25.54
C VAL A 207 -1.45 -0.22 25.24
N LEU A 208 -2.49 -1.04 25.13
CA LEU A 208 -3.87 -0.56 24.92
C LEU A 208 -4.45 0.11 26.17
N ASP A 209 -4.11 -0.37 27.36
CA ASP A 209 -4.49 0.22 28.64
C ASP A 209 -3.84 1.60 28.90
N GLN A 210 -2.69 1.90 28.27
CA GLN A 210 -1.89 3.10 28.52
C GLN A 210 -1.74 3.98 27.26
N PRO A 211 -2.50 5.09 27.13
CA PRO A 211 -2.48 5.94 25.93
C PRO A 211 -1.10 6.52 25.57
N VAL A 212 -0.22 6.74 26.56
CA VAL A 212 1.16 7.18 26.32
C VAL A 212 1.99 6.09 25.65
N LEU A 213 1.83 4.82 26.07
CA LEU A 213 2.50 3.69 25.42
C LEU A 213 1.95 3.46 24.01
N LEU A 214 0.64 3.64 23.80
CA LEU A 214 0.03 3.58 22.47
C LEU A 214 0.63 4.63 21.53
N LEU A 215 0.87 5.86 22.01
CA LEU A 215 1.57 6.90 21.24
C LEU A 215 3.04 6.53 20.97
N VAL A 216 3.75 5.93 21.92
CA VAL A 216 5.13 5.44 21.72
C VAL A 216 5.17 4.33 20.67
N VAL A 217 4.28 3.33 20.73
CA VAL A 217 4.21 2.25 19.74
C VAL A 217 3.81 2.80 18.37
N PHE A 218 2.90 3.79 18.29
CA PHE A 218 2.60 4.47 17.03
C PHE A 218 3.84 5.14 16.42
N VAL A 219 4.63 5.86 17.22
CA VAL A 219 5.90 6.47 16.77
C VAL A 219 6.92 5.40 16.33
N LEU A 220 7.03 4.28 17.05
CA LEU A 220 7.87 3.14 16.64
C LEU A 220 7.38 2.50 15.33
N THR A 221 6.08 2.44 15.09
CA THR A 221 5.49 1.94 13.83
C THR A 221 5.82 2.86 12.66
N VAL A 222 5.70 4.18 12.86
CA VAL A 222 6.12 5.16 11.84
C VAL A 222 7.63 5.09 11.58
N ALA A 223 8.45 4.81 12.61
CA ALA A 223 9.88 4.59 12.44
C ALA A 223 10.20 3.28 11.68
N SER A 224 9.47 2.20 11.95
CA SER A 224 9.53 0.92 11.21
C SER A 224 9.28 1.17 9.71
N LEU A 225 8.17 1.83 9.38
CA LEU A 225 7.81 2.19 8.00
C LEU A 225 8.85 3.09 7.30
N VAL A 226 9.55 3.97 8.01
CA VAL A 226 10.67 4.76 7.40
C VAL A 226 11.90 3.86 7.17
N PHE A 227 12.16 2.92 8.07
CA PHE A 227 13.30 2.00 7.99
C PHE A 227 13.10 0.94 6.90
N HIS A 228 11.86 0.49 6.68
CA HIS A 228 11.41 -0.32 5.54
C HIS A 228 11.86 0.27 4.19
N GLU A 229 11.63 1.56 3.96
CA GLU A 229 12.05 2.26 2.74
C GLU A 229 13.58 2.32 2.59
N PHE A 230 14.31 2.47 3.70
CA PHE A 230 15.78 2.35 3.69
C PHE A 230 16.23 0.92 3.34
N GLY A 231 15.40 -0.09 3.61
CA GLY A 231 15.58 -1.47 3.16
C GLY A 231 15.55 -1.62 1.65
N HIS A 232 14.48 -1.17 0.98
CA HIS A 232 14.43 -1.14 -0.49
C HIS A 232 15.58 -0.33 -1.09
N ALA A 233 15.88 0.85 -0.56
CA ALA A 233 16.94 1.71 -1.06
C ALA A 233 18.34 1.07 -0.93
N SER A 234 18.64 0.44 0.21
CA SER A 234 19.91 -0.26 0.45
C SER A 234 20.04 -1.54 -0.36
N ALA A 235 18.94 -2.29 -0.53
CA ALA A 235 18.89 -3.50 -1.36
C ALA A 235 19.10 -3.19 -2.85
N CYS A 236 18.40 -2.17 -3.37
CA CYS A 236 18.57 -1.63 -4.73
C CYS A 236 20.04 -1.28 -4.99
N ARG A 237 20.66 -0.57 -4.05
CA ARG A 237 22.09 -0.21 -4.11
C ARG A 237 23.02 -1.42 -4.06
N TYR A 238 22.75 -2.41 -3.20
CA TYR A 238 23.55 -3.63 -3.10
C TYR A 238 23.44 -4.48 -4.38
N GLY A 239 22.29 -4.47 -5.05
CA GLY A 239 22.10 -5.07 -6.37
C GLY A 239 22.82 -4.34 -7.53
N GLY A 240 23.45 -3.20 -7.28
CA GLY A 240 24.18 -2.40 -8.28
C GLY A 240 23.33 -1.35 -9.00
N ALA A 241 22.05 -1.22 -8.69
CA ALA A 241 21.17 -0.16 -9.19
C ALA A 241 21.27 1.12 -8.36
N ARG A 242 20.69 2.22 -8.85
CA ARG A 242 20.65 3.52 -8.17
C ARG A 242 19.27 3.76 -7.53
N PRO A 243 19.15 3.81 -6.19
CA PRO A 243 17.91 4.22 -5.55
C PRO A 243 17.68 5.73 -5.74
N GLY A 244 16.45 6.11 -6.06
CA GLY A 244 16.00 7.48 -6.26
C GLY A 244 15.62 8.17 -4.96
N CYS A 245 14.49 8.88 -4.94
CA CYS A 245 13.95 9.53 -3.74
C CYS A 245 13.09 8.58 -2.89
N ILE A 246 12.89 8.94 -1.62
CA ILE A 246 11.87 8.37 -0.74
C ILE A 246 10.85 9.47 -0.44
N GLY A 247 9.57 9.14 -0.53
CA GLY A 247 8.47 10.07 -0.28
C GLY A 247 7.29 9.42 0.42
N CYS A 248 6.23 10.19 0.64
CA CYS A 248 4.94 9.72 1.14
C CYS A 248 3.79 10.24 0.28
N GLY A 249 2.63 9.63 0.45
CA GLY A 249 1.35 10.08 -0.11
C GLY A 249 0.19 9.31 0.51
N LEU A 250 -0.97 9.39 -0.12
CA LEU A 250 -2.17 8.65 0.26
C LEU A 250 -2.43 7.52 -0.74
N PHE A 251 -2.36 6.28 -0.27
CA PHE A 251 -2.74 5.09 -1.01
C PHE A 251 -4.19 4.74 -0.69
N LEU A 252 -5.08 4.92 -1.67
CA LEU A 252 -6.55 4.92 -1.51
C LEU A 252 -7.06 5.98 -0.51
N ILE A 253 -6.84 5.72 0.78
CA ILE A 253 -7.26 6.50 1.96
C ILE A 253 -6.18 6.52 3.06
N TRP A 254 -5.20 5.62 3.01
CA TRP A 254 -4.19 5.41 4.04
C TRP A 254 -2.91 6.17 3.71
N PRO A 255 -2.17 6.71 4.69
CA PRO A 255 -0.81 7.18 4.45
C PRO A 255 0.09 6.01 4.06
N SER A 256 0.84 6.14 2.97
CA SER A 256 1.91 5.20 2.61
C SER A 256 3.16 5.95 2.21
N MET A 257 4.31 5.33 2.43
CA MET A 257 5.58 5.77 1.85
C MET A 257 5.85 5.03 0.53
N TYR A 258 6.91 5.48 -0.15
CA TYR A 258 7.47 4.79 -1.31
C TYR A 258 8.96 5.13 -1.50
N THR A 259 9.73 4.18 -2.01
CA THR A 259 11.07 4.37 -2.57
C THR A 259 11.04 4.29 -4.10
N ASP A 260 11.62 5.26 -4.79
CA ASP A 260 11.90 5.13 -6.23
C ASP A 260 13.04 4.13 -6.46
N VAL A 261 12.70 2.86 -6.71
CA VAL A 261 13.65 1.81 -7.11
C VAL A 261 13.67 1.57 -8.62
N THR A 262 13.20 2.52 -9.45
CA THR A 262 13.00 2.30 -10.90
C THR A 262 14.25 1.83 -11.66
N ASP A 263 15.46 2.23 -11.24
CA ASP A 263 16.72 1.80 -11.89
C ASP A 263 16.96 0.28 -11.78
N VAL A 264 16.27 -0.40 -10.86
CA VAL A 264 16.38 -1.85 -10.61
C VAL A 264 15.96 -2.70 -11.81
N TYR A 265 15.11 -2.18 -12.71
CA TYR A 265 14.71 -2.88 -13.95
C TYR A 265 15.89 -3.18 -14.90
N ARG A 266 17.05 -2.55 -14.69
CA ARG A 266 18.31 -2.78 -15.43
C ARG A 266 19.12 -3.98 -14.93
N ILE A 267 18.90 -4.42 -13.69
CA ILE A 267 19.66 -5.52 -13.08
C ILE A 267 18.88 -6.83 -13.13
N GLY A 268 19.58 -7.96 -12.99
CA GLY A 268 18.98 -9.29 -13.07
C GLY A 268 17.92 -9.56 -11.99
N ARG A 269 17.06 -10.56 -12.23
CA ARG A 269 15.92 -10.93 -11.36
C ARG A 269 16.28 -11.11 -9.88
N GLY A 270 17.44 -11.69 -9.56
CA GLY A 270 17.93 -11.83 -8.17
C GLY A 270 18.44 -10.54 -7.52
N GLY A 271 18.61 -9.46 -8.29
CA GLY A 271 18.83 -8.09 -7.80
C GLY A 271 17.51 -7.38 -7.48
N ARG A 272 16.51 -7.54 -8.36
CA ARG A 272 15.15 -6.99 -8.20
C ARG A 272 14.43 -7.64 -7.01
N LEU A 273 14.37 -8.97 -6.96
CA LEU A 273 13.75 -9.71 -5.85
C LEU A 273 14.36 -9.38 -4.47
N ARG A 274 15.66 -9.08 -4.38
CA ARG A 274 16.28 -8.57 -3.13
C ARG A 274 15.81 -7.16 -2.78
N THR A 275 15.59 -6.33 -3.79
CA THR A 275 15.07 -4.97 -3.65
C THR A 275 13.62 -4.98 -3.18
N ASP A 276 12.79 -5.84 -3.76
CA ASP A 276 11.37 -6.01 -3.38
C ASP A 276 11.26 -6.59 -1.96
N LEU A 277 12.08 -7.59 -1.60
CA LEU A 277 12.21 -8.12 -0.24
C LEU A 277 12.93 -7.15 0.74
N GLY A 278 13.43 -6.01 0.25
CA GLY A 278 14.29 -5.11 1.02
C GLY A 278 13.58 -4.49 2.21
N GLY A 279 12.33 -4.08 2.03
CA GLY A 279 11.47 -3.51 3.08
C GLY A 279 11.15 -4.55 4.16
N VAL A 280 10.54 -5.66 3.79
CA VAL A 280 10.25 -6.80 4.70
C VAL A 280 11.51 -7.25 5.47
N TYR A 281 12.68 -7.32 4.84
CA TYR A 281 13.93 -7.64 5.54
C TYR A 281 14.33 -6.58 6.58
N PHE A 282 14.08 -5.30 6.32
CA PHE A 282 14.36 -4.23 7.26
C PHE A 282 13.36 -4.17 8.42
N ASN A 283 12.11 -4.60 8.22
CA ASN A 283 11.15 -4.80 9.31
C ASN A 283 11.67 -5.89 10.28
N VAL A 284 12.21 -7.00 9.75
CA VAL A 284 12.85 -8.03 10.58
C VAL A 284 14.03 -7.47 11.38
N VAL A 285 14.89 -6.66 10.75
CA VAL A 285 16.03 -6.00 11.43
C VAL A 285 15.54 -5.04 12.52
N PHE A 286 14.46 -4.29 12.27
CA PHE A 286 13.85 -3.40 13.26
C PHE A 286 13.27 -4.19 14.44
N MET A 287 12.56 -5.30 14.18
CA MET A 287 12.03 -6.18 15.24
C MET A 287 13.16 -6.76 16.11
N LEU A 288 14.27 -7.18 15.53
CA LEU A 288 15.44 -7.64 16.31
C LEU A 288 16.06 -6.51 17.16
N ALA A 289 16.10 -5.28 16.65
CA ALA A 289 16.54 -4.12 17.43
C ALA A 289 15.57 -3.80 18.58
N MET A 290 14.25 -3.93 18.37
CA MET A 290 13.24 -3.75 19.42
C MET A 290 13.30 -4.88 20.46
N ALA A 291 13.54 -6.13 20.05
CA ALA A 291 13.75 -7.25 20.97
C ALA A 291 15.02 -7.08 21.82
N GLY A 292 16.11 -6.56 21.23
CA GLY A 292 17.30 -6.17 21.98
C GLY A 292 17.04 -5.03 22.96
N ALA A 293 16.27 -4.01 22.56
CA ALA A 293 15.86 -2.92 23.46
C ALA A 293 14.95 -3.41 24.59
N TYR A 294 14.06 -4.37 24.33
CA TYR A 294 13.29 -5.07 25.37
C TYR A 294 14.19 -5.82 26.35
N ALA A 295 15.13 -6.63 25.86
CA ALA A 295 16.06 -7.39 26.70
C ALA A 295 16.95 -6.50 27.61
N LEU A 296 17.23 -5.27 27.20
CA LEU A 296 18.00 -4.30 27.97
C LEU A 296 17.17 -3.45 28.96
N SER A 297 15.84 -3.42 28.84
CA SER A 297 14.98 -2.45 29.56
C SER A 297 13.72 -3.02 30.23
N GLY A 298 13.30 -4.23 29.85
CA GLY A 298 12.04 -4.86 30.28
C GLY A 298 10.76 -4.18 29.74
N GLN A 299 10.88 -3.14 28.91
CA GLN A 299 9.75 -2.28 28.55
C GLN A 299 8.81 -2.91 27.51
N ALA A 300 7.61 -3.29 27.94
CA ALA A 300 6.64 -4.05 27.14
C ALA A 300 6.27 -3.42 25.78
N PHE A 301 6.34 -2.09 25.65
CA PHE A 301 6.04 -1.39 24.39
C PHE A 301 6.99 -1.76 23.24
N PHE A 302 8.26 -2.11 23.53
CA PHE A 302 9.16 -2.64 22.50
C PHE A 302 8.67 -3.98 21.96
N LEU A 303 8.16 -4.85 22.84
CA LEU A 303 7.65 -6.17 22.46
C LEU A 303 6.30 -6.08 21.73
N ALA A 304 5.45 -5.12 22.11
CA ALA A 304 4.27 -4.75 21.33
C ALA A 304 4.61 -4.25 19.91
N ALA A 305 5.71 -3.50 19.75
CA ALA A 305 6.21 -3.11 18.44
C ALA A 305 6.74 -4.31 17.61
N VAL A 306 7.32 -5.34 18.25
CA VAL A 306 7.67 -6.61 17.58
C VAL A 306 6.42 -7.33 17.07
N TYR A 307 5.37 -7.46 17.89
CA TYR A 307 4.09 -8.05 17.43
C TYR A 307 3.46 -7.23 16.30
N LEU A 308 3.50 -5.90 16.36
CA LEU A 308 2.95 -5.04 15.31
C LEU A 308 3.77 -5.12 14.01
N GLY A 309 5.10 -5.28 14.11
CA GLY A 309 5.98 -5.53 12.95
C GLY A 309 5.68 -6.84 12.22
N HIS A 310 5.18 -7.87 12.92
CA HIS A 310 4.68 -9.09 12.28
C HIS A 310 3.44 -8.81 11.43
N PHE A 311 2.48 -8.03 11.95
CA PHE A 311 1.31 -7.62 11.17
C PHE A 311 1.71 -6.73 9.98
N GLU A 312 2.69 -5.83 10.15
CA GLU A 312 3.24 -4.99 9.09
C GLU A 312 3.85 -5.84 7.94
N ILE A 313 4.59 -6.90 8.28
CA ILE A 313 5.14 -7.86 7.30
C ILE A 313 4.02 -8.66 6.60
N LEU A 314 3.00 -9.10 7.34
CA LEU A 314 1.87 -9.85 6.77
C LEU A 314 1.01 -8.99 5.82
N GLU A 315 0.84 -7.69 6.12
CA GLU A 315 0.20 -6.74 5.21
C GLU A 315 1.07 -6.52 3.96
N GLN A 316 2.35 -6.19 4.12
CA GLN A 316 3.24 -5.90 2.99
C GLN A 316 3.44 -7.10 2.06
N LEU A 317 3.45 -8.33 2.58
CA LEU A 317 3.51 -9.56 1.77
C LEU A 317 2.18 -9.91 1.06
N MET A 318 1.07 -9.20 1.31
CA MET A 318 -0.23 -9.51 0.73
C MET A 318 -0.33 -9.09 -0.76
N PRO A 319 -0.40 -10.03 -1.72
CA PRO A 319 -0.30 -9.71 -3.15
C PRO A 319 -1.60 -9.21 -3.78
N ALA A 320 -2.63 -8.91 -2.98
CA ALA A 320 -3.92 -8.38 -3.44
C ALA A 320 -3.83 -6.90 -3.84
N VAL A 321 -2.93 -6.15 -3.20
CA VAL A 321 -2.75 -4.69 -3.30
C VAL A 321 -1.33 -4.40 -3.82
N ARG A 322 -1.03 -3.16 -4.25
CA ARG A 322 0.31 -2.73 -4.73
C ARG A 322 1.31 -2.52 -3.58
N LEU A 323 1.48 -3.55 -2.76
CA LEU A 323 2.47 -3.68 -1.69
C LEU A 323 3.61 -4.61 -2.16
N ASP A 324 4.63 -4.82 -1.32
CA ASP A 324 5.81 -5.66 -1.64
C ASP A 324 5.44 -7.01 -2.26
N GLY A 325 4.48 -7.73 -1.67
CA GLY A 325 4.02 -9.03 -2.13
C GLY A 325 3.57 -9.06 -3.59
N TYR A 326 3.01 -7.95 -4.10
CA TYR A 326 2.65 -7.81 -5.51
C TYR A 326 3.89 -7.64 -6.40
N TYR A 327 4.89 -6.86 -5.98
CA TYR A 327 6.11 -6.64 -6.74
C TYR A 327 7.03 -7.87 -6.70
N ILE A 328 7.23 -8.46 -5.53
CA ILE A 328 7.88 -9.77 -5.31
C ILE A 328 7.29 -10.82 -6.26
N LEU A 329 5.96 -10.94 -6.31
CA LEU A 329 5.28 -11.90 -7.18
C LEU A 329 5.40 -11.53 -8.68
N GLY A 330 5.34 -10.24 -8.99
CA GLY A 330 5.58 -9.69 -10.32
C GLY A 330 6.96 -10.07 -10.86
N ASP A 331 8.00 -9.94 -10.05
CA ASP A 331 9.37 -10.26 -10.45
C ASP A 331 9.75 -11.74 -10.30
N LEU A 332 9.05 -12.48 -9.42
CA LEU A 332 9.04 -13.93 -9.44
C LEU A 332 8.44 -14.46 -10.75
N ALA A 333 7.35 -13.86 -11.25
CA ALA A 333 6.77 -14.18 -12.56
C ALA A 333 7.57 -13.60 -13.74
N GLY A 334 8.37 -12.56 -13.53
CA GLY A 334 9.01 -11.77 -14.59
C GLY A 334 8.01 -10.91 -15.39
N VAL A 335 6.91 -10.48 -14.77
CA VAL A 335 5.80 -9.70 -15.36
C VAL A 335 5.44 -8.52 -14.45
N PRO A 336 5.99 -7.31 -14.68
CA PRO A 336 5.81 -6.14 -13.81
C PRO A 336 4.37 -5.60 -13.63
N ASP A 337 3.45 -5.92 -14.54
CA ASP A 337 2.02 -5.59 -14.40
C ASP A 337 1.15 -6.84 -14.41
N LEU A 338 0.85 -7.36 -13.20
CA LEU A 338 -0.05 -8.49 -13.01
C LEU A 338 -1.51 -8.06 -13.19
N TYR A 339 -1.89 -6.84 -12.76
CA TYR A 339 -3.26 -6.34 -12.90
C TYR A 339 -3.70 -6.26 -14.37
N GLY A 340 -2.80 -5.81 -15.27
CA GLY A 340 -3.03 -5.82 -16.71
C GLY A 340 -3.30 -7.22 -17.29
N LYS A 341 -2.94 -8.30 -16.58
CA LYS A 341 -3.16 -9.70 -17.00
C LYS A 341 -4.40 -10.37 -16.40
N ILE A 342 -5.09 -9.75 -15.43
CA ILE A 342 -6.39 -10.23 -14.92
C ILE A 342 -7.39 -10.45 -16.06
N LYS A 343 -7.65 -9.40 -16.87
CA LYS A 343 -8.65 -9.47 -17.94
C LYS A 343 -8.29 -10.51 -19.03
N PRO A 344 -7.06 -10.56 -19.56
CA PRO A 344 -6.63 -11.62 -20.47
C PRO A 344 -6.81 -13.03 -19.88
N ILE A 345 -6.42 -13.25 -18.62
CA ILE A 345 -6.52 -14.58 -17.99
C ILE A 345 -7.99 -14.99 -17.79
N LEU A 346 -8.84 -14.12 -17.24
CA LEU A 346 -10.26 -14.43 -17.05
C LEU A 346 -10.98 -14.66 -18.40
N LEU A 347 -10.71 -13.84 -19.42
CA LEU A 347 -11.27 -14.04 -20.77
C LEU A 347 -10.72 -15.29 -21.45
N SER A 348 -9.52 -15.76 -21.10
CA SER A 348 -8.94 -16.98 -21.67
C SER A 348 -9.70 -18.27 -21.30
N LEU A 349 -10.52 -18.23 -20.25
CA LEU A 349 -11.42 -19.31 -19.83
C LEU A 349 -12.73 -19.34 -20.65
N VAL A 350 -13.10 -18.22 -21.29
CA VAL A 350 -14.39 -18.07 -21.98
C VAL A 350 -14.31 -18.68 -23.40
N PRO A 351 -15.36 -19.34 -23.90
CA PRO A 351 -15.44 -19.77 -25.29
C PRO A 351 -15.56 -18.59 -26.29
N GLY A 352 -15.43 -18.89 -27.58
CA GLY A 352 -15.64 -17.90 -28.65
C GLY A 352 -14.42 -17.02 -28.99
N THR A 353 -14.67 -15.97 -29.79
CA THR A 353 -13.64 -15.12 -30.43
C THR A 353 -12.80 -14.31 -29.43
N ALA A 354 -13.44 -13.74 -28.40
CA ALA A 354 -12.76 -12.99 -27.35
C ALA A 354 -11.77 -13.89 -26.58
N GLY A 355 -12.20 -15.10 -26.21
CA GLY A 355 -11.34 -16.08 -25.54
C GLY A 355 -10.19 -16.57 -26.40
N ARG A 356 -10.37 -16.73 -27.72
CA ARG A 356 -9.25 -17.04 -28.64
C ARG A 356 -8.19 -15.94 -28.64
N ARG A 357 -8.59 -14.66 -28.73
CA ARG A 357 -7.67 -13.51 -28.67
C ARG A 357 -6.95 -13.44 -27.32
N ALA A 358 -7.69 -13.65 -26.22
CA ALA A 358 -7.13 -13.65 -24.87
C ALA A 358 -6.12 -14.81 -24.65
N ARG A 359 -6.42 -16.02 -25.15
CA ARG A 359 -5.50 -17.16 -25.12
C ARG A 359 -4.21 -16.90 -25.92
N ALA A 360 -4.28 -16.16 -27.03
CA ALA A 360 -3.10 -15.74 -27.78
C ALA A 360 -2.22 -14.75 -27.00
N GLU A 361 -2.81 -13.73 -26.35
CA GLU A 361 -2.04 -12.80 -25.50
C GLU A 361 -1.39 -13.52 -24.31
N VAL A 362 -2.13 -14.42 -23.65
CA VAL A 362 -1.65 -15.23 -22.53
C VAL A 362 -0.61 -16.30 -22.97
N ALA A 363 -0.55 -16.65 -24.26
CA ALA A 363 0.50 -17.50 -24.83
C ALA A 363 1.84 -16.77 -25.05
N ALA A 364 1.87 -15.43 -25.02
CA ALA A 364 3.11 -14.64 -25.03
C ALA A 364 3.85 -14.65 -23.68
N LEU A 365 3.33 -15.36 -22.67
CA LEU A 365 4.00 -15.64 -21.39
C LEU A 365 4.60 -17.04 -21.39
N LYS A 366 5.79 -17.20 -20.80
CA LYS A 366 6.42 -18.49 -20.51
C LYS A 366 5.50 -19.35 -19.65
N LYS A 367 5.56 -20.68 -19.80
CA LYS A 367 4.66 -21.63 -19.10
C LYS A 367 4.63 -21.42 -17.58
N SER A 368 5.80 -21.18 -16.96
CA SER A 368 5.95 -20.89 -15.53
C SER A 368 5.35 -19.53 -15.13
N ALA A 369 5.72 -18.45 -15.83
CA ALA A 369 5.15 -17.11 -15.61
C ALA A 369 3.62 -17.14 -15.72
N ARG A 370 3.08 -17.77 -16.77
CA ARG A 370 1.64 -17.96 -16.96
C ARG A 370 1.00 -18.71 -15.80
N ALA A 371 1.62 -19.76 -15.28
CA ALA A 371 1.08 -20.51 -14.13
C ALA A 371 1.04 -19.65 -12.86
N VAL A 372 2.10 -18.89 -12.57
CA VAL A 372 2.16 -17.99 -11.40
C VAL A 372 1.08 -16.90 -11.49
N VAL A 373 0.98 -16.19 -12.62
CA VAL A 373 -0.02 -15.13 -12.77
C VAL A 373 -1.44 -15.71 -12.81
N ALA A 374 -1.66 -16.87 -13.45
CA ALA A 374 -2.98 -17.52 -13.45
C ALA A 374 -3.42 -17.98 -12.06
N ALA A 375 -2.52 -18.57 -11.25
CA ALA A 375 -2.81 -18.93 -9.88
C ALA A 375 -3.21 -17.71 -9.05
N TRP A 376 -2.44 -16.62 -9.15
CA TRP A 376 -2.74 -15.34 -8.47
C TRP A 376 -4.09 -14.74 -8.89
N VAL A 377 -4.42 -14.71 -10.19
CA VAL A 377 -5.74 -14.24 -10.66
C VAL A 377 -6.86 -15.13 -10.10
N LEU A 378 -6.67 -16.45 -10.08
CA LEU A 378 -7.69 -17.41 -9.65
C LEU A 378 -7.85 -17.52 -8.13
N THR A 379 -6.89 -17.03 -7.33
CA THR A 379 -7.05 -16.93 -5.86
C THR A 379 -7.48 -15.53 -5.42
N MET A 380 -6.76 -14.48 -5.84
CA MET A 380 -6.99 -13.12 -5.35
C MET A 380 -8.27 -12.49 -5.88
N VAL A 381 -8.66 -12.74 -7.15
CA VAL A 381 -9.89 -12.12 -7.68
C VAL A 381 -11.15 -12.70 -7.01
N PRO A 382 -11.31 -14.02 -6.82
CA PRO A 382 -12.41 -14.57 -6.02
C PRO A 382 -12.37 -14.13 -4.55
N LEU A 383 -11.18 -14.04 -3.94
CA LEU A 383 -11.03 -13.56 -2.54
C LEU A 383 -11.56 -12.13 -2.38
N ILE A 384 -11.08 -11.19 -3.21
CA ILE A 384 -11.51 -9.78 -3.19
C ILE A 384 -13.02 -9.64 -3.49
N ILE A 385 -13.58 -10.48 -4.38
CA ILE A 385 -15.03 -10.53 -4.63
C ILE A 385 -15.79 -11.05 -3.41
N GLY A 386 -15.28 -12.08 -2.73
CA GLY A 386 -15.84 -12.63 -1.50
C GLY A 386 -15.82 -11.64 -0.33
N GLU A 387 -14.69 -10.95 -0.13
CA GLU A 387 -14.54 -9.89 0.87
C GLU A 387 -15.49 -8.71 0.59
N LEU A 388 -15.58 -8.25 -0.66
CA LEU A 388 -16.52 -7.20 -1.05
C LEU A 388 -17.98 -7.64 -0.83
N GLY A 389 -18.32 -8.89 -1.16
CA GLY A 389 -19.63 -9.47 -0.89
C GLY A 389 -19.94 -9.54 0.61
N TYR A 390 -18.98 -9.98 1.43
CA TYR A 390 -19.09 -10.05 2.88
C TYR A 390 -19.21 -8.66 3.53
N ALA A 391 -18.48 -7.67 3.03
CA ALA A 391 -18.56 -6.27 3.46
C ALA A 391 -19.93 -5.66 3.12
N LEU A 392 -20.46 -5.92 1.92
CA LEU A 392 -21.82 -5.49 1.52
C LEU A 392 -22.91 -6.21 2.34
N TRP A 393 -22.72 -7.49 2.66
CA TRP A 393 -23.61 -8.26 3.54
C TRP A 393 -23.61 -7.72 4.99
N ASN A 394 -22.45 -7.28 5.49
CA ASN A 394 -22.33 -6.68 6.82
C ASN A 394 -22.58 -5.16 6.84
N LEU A 395 -22.86 -4.51 5.70
CA LEU A 395 -22.92 -3.05 5.58
C LEU A 395 -23.90 -2.38 6.56
N PRO A 396 -25.12 -2.90 6.85
CA PRO A 396 -26.00 -2.31 7.87
C PRO A 396 -25.39 -2.39 9.28
N ARG A 397 -24.79 -3.54 9.62
CA ARG A 397 -24.12 -3.78 10.91
C ARG A 397 -22.91 -2.87 11.09
N ILE A 398 -22.10 -2.73 10.05
CA ILE A 398 -20.94 -1.84 9.98
C ILE A 398 -21.41 -0.39 10.17
N THR A 399 -22.34 0.09 9.36
CA THR A 399 -22.87 1.47 9.40
C THR A 399 -23.51 1.81 10.75
N THR A 400 -24.38 0.94 11.27
CA THR A 400 -25.02 1.12 12.59
C THR A 400 -24.00 1.15 13.72
N THR A 401 -22.96 0.33 13.65
CA THR A 401 -21.90 0.31 14.66
C THR A 401 -21.04 1.56 14.59
N MET A 402 -20.64 2.01 13.39
CA MET A 402 -19.85 3.23 13.18
C MET A 402 -20.59 4.48 13.67
N ILE A 403 -21.86 4.66 13.29
CA ILE A 403 -22.68 5.79 13.74
C ILE A 403 -22.83 5.75 15.26
N ARG A 404 -23.19 4.58 15.84
CA ARG A 404 -23.33 4.41 17.29
C ARG A 404 -22.05 4.78 18.04
N SER A 405 -20.90 4.27 17.61
CA SER A 405 -19.61 4.57 18.24
C SER A 405 -19.25 6.06 18.10
N LEU A 406 -19.46 6.68 16.94
CA LEU A 406 -19.18 8.10 16.73
C LEU A 406 -20.08 9.00 17.59
N THR A 407 -21.38 8.70 17.68
CA THR A 407 -22.31 9.46 18.53
C THR A 407 -21.91 9.38 20.00
N VAL A 408 -21.57 8.19 20.52
CA VAL A 408 -21.12 8.07 21.93
C VAL A 408 -19.78 8.78 22.16
N GLN A 409 -18.81 8.61 21.25
CA GLN A 409 -17.51 9.27 21.32
C GLN A 409 -17.64 10.80 21.35
N LEU A 410 -18.45 11.38 20.46
CA LEU A 410 -18.69 12.83 20.40
C LEU A 410 -19.38 13.35 21.66
N LEU A 411 -20.44 12.68 22.12
CA LEU A 411 -21.17 13.08 23.33
C LEU A 411 -20.30 13.00 24.59
N GLY A 412 -19.51 11.94 24.74
CA GLY A 412 -18.62 11.76 25.89
C GLY A 412 -17.41 12.69 25.86
N THR A 413 -16.87 13.01 24.67
CA THR A 413 -15.83 14.03 24.49
C THR A 413 -16.35 15.42 24.86
N GLY A 414 -17.54 15.79 24.38
CA GLY A 414 -18.20 17.05 24.75
C GLY A 414 -18.51 17.11 26.24
N GLY A 415 -18.95 15.99 26.83
CA GLY A 415 -19.16 15.83 28.26
C GLY A 415 -17.89 16.07 29.07
N ALA A 416 -16.75 15.52 28.66
CA ALA A 416 -15.47 15.74 29.35
C ALA A 416 -15.09 17.23 29.38
N PHE A 417 -15.21 17.95 28.26
CA PHE A 417 -14.98 19.41 28.24
C PHE A 417 -16.00 20.18 29.10
N ALA A 418 -17.29 19.81 29.07
CA ALA A 418 -18.32 20.46 29.87
C ALA A 418 -18.11 20.33 31.39
N HIS A 419 -17.48 19.24 31.83
CA HIS A 419 -17.09 19.03 33.24
C HIS A 419 -15.67 19.51 33.56
N GLY A 420 -15.05 20.34 32.70
CA GLY A 420 -13.71 20.90 32.91
C GLY A 420 -12.55 19.91 32.78
N GLN A 421 -12.80 18.67 32.34
CA GLN A 421 -11.80 17.61 32.23
C GLN A 421 -10.98 17.73 30.93
N ILE A 422 -10.22 18.82 30.80
CA ILE A 422 -9.49 19.21 29.57
C ILE A 422 -8.67 18.05 29.00
N ALA A 423 -7.94 17.30 29.85
CA ALA A 423 -7.13 16.15 29.40
C ALA A 423 -7.98 15.02 28.79
N ALA A 424 -9.10 14.67 29.42
CA ALA A 424 -10.01 13.64 28.90
C ALA A 424 -10.74 14.12 27.62
N GLY A 425 -11.08 15.41 27.53
CA GLY A 425 -11.61 16.02 26.32
C GLY A 425 -10.62 15.95 25.14
N LEU A 426 -9.35 16.28 25.38
CA LEU A 426 -8.29 16.19 24.36
C LEU A 426 -8.07 14.74 23.87
N MET A 427 -8.04 13.76 24.79
CA MET A 427 -7.97 12.35 24.40
C MET A 427 -9.22 11.89 23.64
N GLY A 428 -10.40 12.39 24.03
CA GLY A 428 -11.66 12.16 23.31
C GLY A 428 -11.63 12.68 21.86
N VAL A 429 -11.03 13.85 21.62
CA VAL A 429 -10.80 14.40 20.27
C VAL A 429 -9.88 13.50 19.44
N VAL A 430 -8.82 12.94 20.02
CA VAL A 430 -7.97 11.95 19.32
C VAL A 430 -8.79 10.72 18.94
N GLY A 431 -9.60 10.18 19.85
CA GLY A 431 -10.52 9.08 19.57
C GLY A 431 -11.56 9.40 18.48
N CYS A 432 -12.11 10.62 18.46
CA CYS A 432 -12.96 11.11 17.37
C CYS A 432 -12.24 11.08 16.02
N VAL A 433 -11.01 11.59 15.93
CA VAL A 433 -10.23 11.62 14.68
C VAL A 433 -9.88 10.20 14.22
N MET A 434 -9.44 9.33 15.13
CA MET A 434 -9.13 7.92 14.85
C MET A 434 -10.34 7.14 14.34
N LEU A 435 -11.56 7.48 14.76
CA LEU A 435 -12.79 6.86 14.26
C LEU A 435 -13.28 7.51 12.95
N LEU A 436 -13.20 8.84 12.83
CA LEU A 436 -13.62 9.58 11.63
C LEU A 436 -12.79 9.24 10.39
N CYS A 437 -11.49 8.99 10.54
CA CYS A 437 -10.60 8.66 9.42
C CYS A 437 -11.05 7.41 8.63
N PRO A 438 -11.19 6.21 9.23
CA PRO A 438 -11.72 5.04 8.53
C PRO A 438 -13.18 5.21 8.11
N MET A 439 -14.02 5.94 8.86
CA MET A 439 -15.39 6.24 8.43
C MET A 439 -15.45 7.03 7.12
N ALA A 440 -14.70 8.14 7.02
CA ALA A 440 -14.58 8.93 5.80
C ALA A 440 -13.95 8.11 4.67
N GLY A 441 -12.98 7.24 4.99
CA GLY A 441 -12.34 6.34 4.04
C GLY A 441 -13.29 5.33 3.41
N VAL A 442 -14.15 4.68 4.20
CA VAL A 442 -15.19 3.76 3.71
C VAL A 442 -16.17 4.49 2.80
N VAL A 443 -16.68 5.66 3.21
CA VAL A 443 -17.61 6.47 2.39
C VAL A 443 -16.96 6.89 1.07
N TYR A 444 -15.73 7.41 1.11
CA TYR A 444 -14.98 7.79 -0.09
C TYR A 444 -14.76 6.62 -1.04
N LEU A 445 -14.37 5.46 -0.52
CA LEU A 445 -14.12 4.27 -1.33
C LEU A 445 -15.43 3.75 -1.96
N SER A 446 -16.53 3.71 -1.22
CA SER A 446 -17.86 3.32 -1.72
C SER A 446 -18.32 4.23 -2.88
N VAL A 447 -18.26 5.55 -2.71
CA VAL A 447 -18.65 6.52 -3.76
C VAL A 447 -17.73 6.39 -4.99
N LYS A 448 -16.42 6.28 -4.79
CA LYS A 448 -15.41 6.18 -5.86
C LYS A 448 -15.52 4.87 -6.64
N LEU A 449 -15.78 3.75 -5.96
CA LEU A 449 -15.98 2.43 -6.58
C LEU A 449 -17.32 2.36 -7.31
N GLY A 450 -18.43 2.73 -6.65
CA GLY A 450 -19.76 2.78 -7.27
C GLY A 450 -19.79 3.68 -8.51
N GLY A 451 -19.21 4.87 -8.42
CA GLY A 451 -19.07 5.79 -9.56
C GLY A 451 -18.14 5.28 -10.68
N ARG A 452 -17.21 4.36 -10.41
CA ARG A 452 -16.42 3.67 -11.47
C ARG A 452 -17.19 2.49 -12.07
N LEU A 453 -17.90 1.70 -11.27
CA LEU A 453 -18.76 0.61 -11.74
C LEU A 453 -19.88 1.14 -12.65
N TRP A 454 -20.53 2.24 -12.26
CA TRP A 454 -21.55 2.93 -13.08
C TRP A 454 -21.02 3.37 -14.44
N ARG A 455 -19.89 4.11 -14.47
CA ARG A 455 -19.25 4.56 -15.72
C ARG A 455 -18.74 3.40 -16.57
N GLY A 456 -18.24 2.33 -15.94
CA GLY A 456 -17.86 1.09 -16.61
C GLY A 456 -19.03 0.40 -17.30
N GLY A 457 -20.14 0.21 -16.58
CA GLY A 457 -21.39 -0.34 -17.12
C GLY A 457 -21.98 0.51 -18.25
N ALA A 458 -22.02 1.83 -18.08
CA ALA A 458 -22.46 2.77 -19.12
C ALA A 458 -21.59 2.67 -20.39
N LYS A 459 -20.26 2.64 -20.26
CA LYS A 459 -19.34 2.50 -21.40
C LYS A 459 -19.43 1.11 -22.07
N ALA A 460 -19.63 0.05 -21.29
CA ALA A 460 -19.78 -1.31 -21.81
C ALA A 460 -21.13 -1.57 -22.53
N THR A 461 -22.16 -0.79 -22.19
CA THR A 461 -23.52 -0.89 -22.75
C THR A 461 -23.84 0.19 -23.80
N ALA A 462 -22.89 1.09 -24.09
CA ALA A 462 -23.01 2.09 -25.15
C ALA A 462 -23.33 1.43 -26.51
N GLY A 463 -24.32 1.97 -27.22
CA GLY A 463 -24.83 1.42 -28.49
C GLY A 463 -25.54 0.05 -28.38
N ARG A 464 -25.78 -0.48 -27.17
CA ARG A 464 -26.32 -1.85 -26.97
C ARG A 464 -27.51 -1.85 -25.99
N PRO A 465 -28.70 -1.38 -26.41
CA PRO A 465 -29.85 -1.19 -25.50
C PRO A 465 -30.29 -2.48 -24.79
N ARG A 466 -30.32 -3.63 -25.49
CA ARG A 466 -30.63 -4.93 -24.87
C ARG A 466 -29.63 -5.32 -23.77
N LEU A 467 -28.34 -5.04 -23.96
CA LEU A 467 -27.29 -5.27 -22.95
C LEU A 467 -27.45 -4.31 -21.77
N ARG A 468 -27.84 -3.06 -22.02
CA ARG A 468 -28.12 -2.06 -20.97
C ARG A 468 -29.29 -2.48 -20.09
N LEU A 469 -30.41 -2.90 -20.69
CA LEU A 469 -31.58 -3.40 -19.97
C LEU A 469 -31.24 -4.64 -19.14
N ALA A 470 -30.53 -5.62 -19.70
CA ALA A 470 -30.11 -6.81 -18.97
C ALA A 470 -29.18 -6.48 -17.78
N LEU A 471 -28.23 -5.56 -17.96
CA LEU A 471 -27.35 -5.11 -16.88
C LEU A 471 -28.13 -4.37 -15.78
N CYS A 472 -29.05 -3.48 -16.15
CA CYS A 472 -29.92 -2.79 -15.19
C CYS A 472 -30.81 -3.77 -14.41
N ALA A 473 -31.41 -4.76 -15.08
CA ALA A 473 -32.23 -5.78 -14.44
C ALA A 473 -31.41 -6.63 -13.44
N LEU A 474 -30.19 -7.05 -13.82
CA LEU A 474 -29.31 -7.82 -12.94
C LEU A 474 -28.83 -7.00 -11.73
N VAL A 475 -28.52 -5.72 -11.91
CA VAL A 475 -28.17 -4.81 -10.81
C VAL A 475 -29.36 -4.57 -9.89
N LEU A 476 -30.57 -4.37 -10.42
CA LEU A 476 -31.79 -4.23 -9.61
C LEU A 476 -32.13 -5.51 -8.84
N ALA A 477 -31.98 -6.69 -9.45
CA ALA A 477 -32.16 -7.97 -8.77
C ALA A 477 -31.14 -8.17 -7.63
N GLY A 478 -29.87 -7.87 -7.86
CA GLY A 478 -28.83 -7.93 -6.84
C GLY A 478 -29.04 -6.96 -5.68
N LEU A 479 -29.39 -5.70 -5.98
CA LEU A 479 -29.71 -4.68 -4.97
C LEU A 479 -31.01 -5.02 -4.21
N GLY A 480 -32.02 -5.56 -4.88
CA GLY A 480 -33.27 -6.01 -4.27
C GLY A 480 -33.07 -7.18 -3.32
N GLY A 481 -32.33 -8.22 -3.73
CA GLY A 481 -31.98 -9.35 -2.87
C GLY A 481 -31.14 -8.94 -1.65
N LEU A 482 -30.18 -8.05 -1.84
CA LEU A 482 -29.35 -7.52 -0.75
C LEU A 482 -30.18 -6.65 0.22
N SER A 483 -31.06 -5.80 -0.30
CA SER A 483 -31.98 -4.97 0.51
C SER A 483 -32.99 -5.83 1.29
N TYR A 484 -33.49 -6.91 0.67
CA TYR A 484 -34.32 -7.89 1.35
C TYR A 484 -33.55 -8.58 2.49
N ALA A 485 -32.30 -9.00 2.26
CA ALA A 485 -31.46 -9.60 3.30
C ALA A 485 -31.20 -8.65 4.49
N TRP A 486 -31.04 -7.34 4.22
CA TRP A 486 -30.90 -6.30 5.24
C TRP A 486 -32.16 -6.11 6.10
N VAL A 487 -33.36 -6.13 5.49
CA VAL A 487 -34.64 -5.87 6.19
C VAL A 487 -35.21 -7.12 6.86
N SER A 488 -35.06 -8.31 6.24
CA SER A 488 -35.55 -9.60 6.77
C SER A 488 -34.77 -10.12 7.99
N GLY A 489 -33.65 -9.47 8.36
CA GLY A 489 -32.82 -9.91 9.47
C GLY A 489 -31.91 -11.11 9.15
N LEU A 490 -31.76 -11.47 7.87
CA LEU A 490 -30.80 -12.48 7.41
C LEU A 490 -29.33 -12.05 7.60
N THR A 491 -29.06 -10.74 7.66
CA THR A 491 -27.73 -10.22 7.97
C THR A 491 -27.36 -10.29 9.46
N PRO A 492 -26.08 -10.51 9.81
CA PRO A 492 -25.61 -10.51 11.20
C PRO A 492 -26.03 -9.26 11.99
N ARG A 493 -26.59 -9.48 13.18
CA ARG A 493 -27.04 -8.40 14.07
C ARG A 493 -25.86 -7.50 14.49
N PRO A 494 -26.08 -6.19 14.75
CA PRO A 494 -25.06 -5.31 15.31
C PRO A 494 -24.41 -5.88 16.58
N LEU A 495 -23.11 -5.63 16.77
CA LEU A 495 -22.40 -6.13 17.96
C LEU A 495 -23.05 -5.59 19.25
N PRO A 496 -23.14 -6.41 20.32
CA PRO A 496 -23.58 -5.94 21.63
C PRO A 496 -22.67 -4.82 22.12
N LYS A 497 -23.15 -4.01 23.07
CA LYS A 497 -22.26 -3.07 23.77
C LYS A 497 -21.28 -3.89 24.61
N GLN A 498 -19.99 -3.67 24.40
CA GLN A 498 -18.89 -4.12 25.27
C GLN A 498 -18.23 -2.88 25.86
N PRO A 499 -17.58 -2.99 27.04
CA PRO A 499 -16.76 -1.90 27.56
C PRO A 499 -15.60 -1.58 26.60
N PRO A 500 -15.10 -0.34 26.59
CA PRO A 500 -14.02 0.09 25.71
C PRO A 500 -12.69 -0.56 26.13
N ILE A 501 -11.94 -1.09 25.17
CA ILE A 501 -10.61 -1.71 25.44
C ILE A 501 -9.60 -0.64 25.92
N ALA A 502 -9.76 0.62 25.48
CA ALA A 502 -8.98 1.75 25.96
C ALA A 502 -9.94 2.85 26.49
N PRO A 503 -10.40 2.78 27.76
CA PRO A 503 -11.42 3.69 28.28
C PRO A 503 -11.04 5.18 28.19
N ILE A 504 -9.75 5.49 28.34
CA ILE A 504 -9.24 6.88 28.30
C ILE A 504 -9.35 7.49 26.89
N LEU A 505 -9.35 6.66 25.84
CA LEU A 505 -9.60 7.11 24.46
C LEU A 505 -11.09 7.28 24.16
N GLN A 506 -11.99 6.78 25.01
CA GLN A 506 -13.44 6.81 24.81
C GLN A 506 -14.16 7.35 26.07
N PRO A 507 -13.92 8.62 26.46
CA PRO A 507 -14.60 9.23 27.59
C PRO A 507 -16.13 9.12 27.43
N GLY A 508 -16.84 8.87 28.53
CA GLY A 508 -18.30 8.72 28.53
C GLY A 508 -18.84 7.35 28.08
N VAL A 509 -18.00 6.41 27.63
CA VAL A 509 -18.42 5.01 27.45
C VAL A 509 -18.35 4.28 28.81
N SER A 510 -19.42 3.57 29.18
CA SER A 510 -19.44 2.78 30.42
C SER A 510 -18.42 1.62 30.36
N THR A 511 -17.63 1.49 31.44
CA THR A 511 -16.67 0.41 31.66
C THR A 511 -17.29 -0.85 32.28
N SER A 512 -18.52 -0.77 32.78
CA SER A 512 -19.21 -1.92 33.35
C SER A 512 -19.52 -2.98 32.28
N PRO A 513 -19.31 -4.28 32.57
CA PRO A 513 -19.76 -5.35 31.69
C PRO A 513 -21.27 -5.27 31.42
N PRO A 514 -21.75 -5.61 30.21
CA PRO A 514 -23.18 -5.73 29.97
C PRO A 514 -23.77 -6.81 30.90
N PRO A 515 -24.95 -6.59 31.52
CA PRO A 515 -25.54 -7.59 32.40
C PRO A 515 -25.77 -8.90 31.64
N ALA A 516 -25.43 -10.01 32.28
CA ALA A 516 -25.61 -11.33 31.71
C ALA A 516 -27.08 -11.53 31.35
N ARG A 517 -27.36 -11.94 30.10
CA ARG A 517 -28.71 -12.36 29.74
C ARG A 517 -28.98 -13.70 30.42
N HIS A 518 -29.67 -13.66 31.55
CA HIS A 518 -30.39 -14.83 32.04
C HIS A 518 -31.29 -15.31 30.90
N ALA A 519 -31.09 -16.55 30.46
CA ALA A 519 -31.93 -17.16 29.45
C ALA A 519 -33.28 -17.43 30.12
N THR A 520 -34.30 -16.64 29.78
CA THR A 520 -35.66 -16.83 30.30
C THR A 520 -36.19 -18.17 29.82
N VAL A 521 -36.17 -19.17 30.68
CA VAL A 521 -36.93 -20.40 30.48
C VAL A 521 -38.41 -19.99 30.44
N PRO A 522 -39.22 -20.45 29.47
CA PRO A 522 -40.64 -20.12 29.43
C PRO A 522 -41.36 -20.75 30.63
N ASP A 523 -41.77 -19.94 31.60
CA ASP A 523 -42.55 -20.42 32.73
C ASP A 523 -43.88 -21.01 32.26
N ARG A 524 -44.16 -22.23 32.71
CA ARG A 524 -45.34 -22.98 32.33
C ARG A 524 -46.52 -22.54 33.19
N HIS A 525 -47.50 -21.90 32.57
CA HIS A 525 -48.69 -21.36 33.26
C HIS A 525 -49.31 -22.33 34.29
N THR A 526 -49.36 -21.88 35.55
CA THR A 526 -50.36 -22.31 36.53
C THR A 526 -51.11 -21.08 37.04
N THR A 527 -52.44 -21.17 37.09
CA THR A 527 -53.35 -20.04 37.31
C THR A 527 -53.84 -19.95 38.75
N ALA A 528 -53.73 -18.77 39.36
CA ALA A 528 -54.52 -18.36 40.54
C ALA A 528 -54.74 -16.82 40.49
N PRO A 529 -55.92 -16.30 40.87
CA PRO A 529 -56.28 -14.89 40.65
C PRO A 529 -56.01 -13.95 41.83
N SER A 530 -56.13 -12.65 41.52
CA SER A 530 -55.91 -11.43 42.32
C SER A 530 -56.34 -11.42 43.80
N ALA A 531 -55.50 -10.79 44.63
CA ALA A 531 -55.93 -10.10 45.85
C ALA A 531 -55.16 -8.77 46.05
N THR A 532 -55.93 -7.68 46.00
CA THR A 532 -55.80 -6.30 46.53
C THR A 532 -54.48 -5.79 47.15
N ALA A 533 -54.13 -4.55 46.83
CA ALA A 533 -53.02 -3.78 47.39
C ALA A 533 -53.26 -3.28 48.84
N THR A 534 -52.19 -2.80 49.51
CA THR A 534 -52.21 -1.61 50.38
C THR A 534 -50.80 -1.02 50.48
N THR A 535 -50.69 0.31 50.58
CA THR A 535 -49.45 1.09 50.72
C THR A 535 -49.08 1.37 52.19
N VAL A 536 -47.79 1.57 52.48
CA VAL A 536 -47.22 2.72 53.24
C VAL A 536 -45.68 2.55 53.41
N PRO A 537 -44.86 3.63 53.39
CA PRO A 537 -43.40 3.54 53.43
C PRO A 537 -42.75 4.08 54.75
N SER A 538 -41.40 4.11 54.74
CA SER A 538 -40.49 4.87 55.64
C SER A 538 -40.14 4.26 57.01
N GLY A 539 -38.92 4.52 57.50
CA GLY A 539 -38.47 4.17 58.86
C GLY A 539 -36.99 3.81 59.00
N THR A 540 -36.09 4.80 59.06
CA THR A 540 -34.65 4.60 59.29
C THR A 540 -34.31 4.26 60.75
N ALA A 541 -33.44 3.26 60.98
CA ALA A 541 -32.64 3.15 62.20
C ALA A 541 -31.32 2.36 61.98
N PHE A 542 -30.21 2.95 62.45
CA PHE A 542 -28.90 2.33 62.69
C PHE A 542 -28.62 2.39 64.21
N PRO A 543 -27.54 1.81 64.74
CA PRO A 543 -26.87 0.54 64.42
C PRO A 543 -26.74 -0.34 65.70
N ASN A 544 -26.07 -1.50 65.62
CA ASN A 544 -25.18 -1.92 66.72
C ASN A 544 -24.05 -2.85 66.24
N VAL A 545 -22.99 -3.00 67.05
CA VAL A 545 -21.72 -3.65 66.67
C VAL A 545 -21.18 -4.52 67.82
N SER A 546 -20.48 -5.62 67.46
CA SER A 546 -19.42 -6.33 68.24
C SER A 546 -19.72 -7.77 68.70
N ALA A 547 -18.63 -8.52 68.88
CA ALA A 547 -18.45 -9.76 69.68
C ALA A 547 -18.89 -11.12 69.11
N ASP A 548 -17.96 -11.72 68.36
CA ASP A 548 -17.53 -13.14 68.38
C ASP A 548 -17.27 -13.70 69.82
N PRO A 549 -16.98 -15.01 70.07
CA PRO A 549 -16.90 -16.16 69.14
C PRO A 549 -17.42 -17.54 69.66
N SER A 550 -17.27 -18.57 68.80
CA SER A 550 -16.85 -19.96 69.11
C SER A 550 -17.82 -21.10 69.51
N ALA A 551 -17.55 -22.24 68.85
CA ALA A 551 -17.59 -23.65 69.31
C ALA A 551 -18.86 -24.53 69.13
N THR A 552 -18.68 -25.64 68.39
CA THR A 552 -19.26 -27.02 68.54
C THR A 552 -20.78 -27.17 68.78
N THR A 553 -21.54 -27.97 68.02
CA THR A 553 -21.34 -29.41 67.68
C THR A 553 -22.10 -29.84 66.40
N GLY A 554 -21.76 -31.02 65.84
CA GLY A 554 -22.66 -31.80 64.96
C GLY A 554 -23.25 -33.01 65.71
N PRO A 555 -23.72 -34.10 65.07
CA PRO A 555 -23.88 -34.36 63.62
C PRO A 555 -25.30 -34.90 63.25
N SER A 556 -25.55 -35.29 61.98
CA SER A 556 -26.13 -36.61 61.59
C SER A 556 -26.71 -36.67 60.16
N THR A 557 -26.63 -37.89 59.60
CA THR A 557 -27.37 -38.58 58.52
C THR A 557 -28.69 -37.95 57.99
N SER A 558 -29.13 -38.16 56.74
CA SER A 558 -28.90 -39.25 55.75
C SER A 558 -28.91 -38.69 54.28
N ALA A 559 -28.96 -39.40 53.14
CA ALA A 559 -29.22 -40.82 52.80
C ALA A 559 -28.51 -41.24 51.47
N SER A 560 -29.02 -42.27 50.78
CA SER A 560 -28.67 -42.70 49.41
C SER A 560 -29.92 -43.27 48.71
N PRO A 561 -29.94 -43.52 47.37
CA PRO A 561 -29.35 -44.76 46.82
C PRO A 561 -28.68 -44.65 45.43
N HIS A 562 -27.89 -45.69 45.08
CA HIS A 562 -27.43 -46.00 43.71
C HIS A 562 -28.42 -46.97 43.00
N PRO A 563 -28.24 -47.26 41.69
CA PRO A 563 -27.36 -48.37 41.30
C PRO A 563 -26.43 -48.10 40.08
N SER A 564 -25.27 -48.77 40.11
CA SER A 564 -24.54 -49.54 39.05
C SER A 564 -24.49 -49.06 37.58
N ASP A 565 -23.54 -49.44 36.72
CA ASP A 565 -22.55 -50.55 36.64
C ASP A 565 -21.26 -50.05 35.92
N SER A 566 -20.08 -50.66 35.85
CA SER A 566 -19.34 -51.72 36.57
C SER A 566 -18.15 -52.13 35.67
N LYS A 567 -16.89 -51.98 36.12
CA LYS A 567 -15.79 -52.98 36.00
C LYS A 567 -14.44 -52.46 36.54
N ALA A 568 -13.60 -53.40 36.96
CA ALA A 568 -12.37 -53.20 37.75
C ALA A 568 -11.12 -53.56 36.90
N SER A 569 -9.95 -52.91 37.07
CA SER A 569 -8.80 -53.27 37.97
C SER A 569 -7.97 -54.48 37.52
N PRO A 570 -6.74 -54.71 38.03
CA PRO A 570 -5.88 -53.92 38.94
C PRO A 570 -4.66 -53.35 38.15
N GLN A 571 -3.39 -53.16 38.58
CA GLN A 571 -2.60 -53.37 39.83
C GLN A 571 -1.31 -52.51 39.79
N GLY A 572 -0.53 -52.39 40.89
CA GLY A 572 0.87 -51.87 40.80
C GLY A 572 1.44 -51.08 41.99
N THR A 573 1.67 -51.72 43.14
CA THR A 573 2.50 -51.22 44.27
C THR A 573 3.99 -51.59 44.07
N ALA A 574 5.02 -51.04 44.74
CA ALA A 574 5.21 -49.89 45.66
C ALA A 574 6.73 -49.57 45.79
N GLY A 575 7.12 -48.49 46.47
CA GLY A 575 8.52 -48.22 46.88
C GLY A 575 8.69 -46.89 47.64
N ARG A 576 9.45 -46.87 48.75
CA ARG A 576 9.60 -45.70 49.66
C ARG A 576 11.07 -45.53 50.13
N PRO A 577 11.59 -44.30 50.32
CA PRO A 577 13.04 -44.05 50.53
C PRO A 577 13.47 -43.80 52.00
N SER A 578 14.79 -43.94 52.24
CA SER A 578 15.58 -43.52 53.43
C SER A 578 17.05 -43.31 53.00
N GLY A 579 17.88 -42.43 53.57
CA GLY A 579 17.68 -41.35 54.57
C GLY A 579 19.03 -40.86 55.19
N SER A 580 19.04 -39.65 55.80
CA SER A 580 20.16 -39.04 56.58
C SER A 580 21.44 -38.66 55.78
N SER A 581 22.16 -37.54 56.00
CA SER A 581 22.47 -36.85 57.26
C SER A 581 22.76 -35.32 57.14
N VAL A 582 22.98 -34.66 58.30
CA VAL A 582 22.91 -33.21 58.65
C VAL A 582 23.86 -33.00 59.89
N PRO A 583 24.30 -31.81 60.43
CA PRO A 583 24.04 -30.37 60.15
C PRO A 583 25.29 -29.44 60.02
N SER A 584 25.06 -28.11 59.90
CA SER A 584 25.75 -26.94 60.52
C SER A 584 26.04 -25.80 59.51
N GLY A 585 25.92 -24.50 59.80
CA GLY A 585 25.47 -23.74 60.99
C GLY A 585 25.25 -22.24 60.66
N GLN A 586 24.66 -21.44 61.56
CA GLN A 586 24.12 -20.07 61.31
C GLN A 586 24.37 -19.15 62.55
N PRO A 587 24.14 -17.81 62.53
CA PRO A 587 24.43 -16.81 61.49
C PRO A 587 25.42 -15.65 61.92
N PRO A 588 25.05 -14.39 62.31
CA PRO A 588 25.81 -13.19 61.88
C PRO A 588 26.33 -12.26 63.01
N THR A 589 27.12 -11.22 62.68
CA THR A 589 27.34 -10.02 63.54
C THR A 589 27.93 -8.82 62.75
N SER A 590 28.24 -7.70 63.43
CA SER A 590 28.26 -6.34 62.85
C SER A 590 29.39 -5.39 63.31
N ALA A 591 29.50 -4.26 62.59
CA ALA A 591 30.06 -2.93 62.96
C ALA A 591 31.58 -2.69 63.10
N SER A 592 32.10 -1.61 62.47
CA SER A 592 32.57 -0.36 63.12
C SER A 592 33.22 0.66 62.13
N ALA A 593 33.20 1.96 62.47
CA ALA A 593 33.89 3.21 61.95
C ALA A 593 34.68 3.24 60.60
N GLY A 594 34.80 4.33 59.82
CA GLY A 594 34.48 5.78 59.96
C GLY A 594 35.74 6.69 59.95
N PRO A 595 35.72 8.03 59.69
CA PRO A 595 34.75 8.90 58.99
C PRO A 595 35.39 9.98 58.01
N ALA A 596 34.60 10.65 57.16
CA ALA A 596 34.81 12.01 56.55
C ALA A 596 33.66 12.32 55.54
N SER A 597 32.76 13.31 55.69
CA SER A 597 32.89 14.77 55.42
C SER A 597 33.46 15.14 54.04
N GLY A 598 32.75 15.82 53.12
CA GLY A 598 31.36 16.32 53.15
C GLY A 598 30.97 17.08 51.85
N SER A 599 29.74 17.61 51.81
CA SER A 599 29.16 18.42 50.70
C SER A 599 28.54 19.71 51.28
N PRO A 600 28.09 20.71 50.47
CA PRO A 600 28.27 20.97 49.03
C PRO A 600 28.86 22.40 48.78
N SER A 601 28.92 22.87 47.51
CA SER A 601 28.48 24.23 47.08
C SER A 601 28.92 24.61 45.65
N ALA A 602 28.15 25.49 45.00
CA ALA A 602 28.59 26.38 43.90
C ALA A 602 28.58 27.83 44.43
N PRO A 603 29.23 28.83 43.77
CA PRO A 603 28.47 29.66 42.82
C PRO A 603 29.27 30.39 41.69
N SER A 604 28.49 31.01 40.78
CA SER A 604 28.71 32.31 40.07
C SER A 604 29.88 32.59 39.10
N SER A 605 29.51 33.20 37.97
CA SER A 605 30.30 33.96 36.95
C SER A 605 30.75 35.37 37.46
N PRO A 606 31.31 36.36 36.68
CA PRO A 606 31.29 36.57 35.21
C PRO A 606 32.60 37.14 34.54
N ALA A 607 32.50 37.46 33.22
CA ALA A 607 33.35 38.38 32.40
C ALA A 607 34.84 37.99 32.19
N ASP A 608 35.56 38.37 31.11
CA ASP A 608 35.35 39.49 30.17
C ASP A 608 35.91 39.22 28.73
N SER A 609 35.83 40.22 27.84
CA SER A 609 36.39 40.28 26.45
C SER A 609 37.58 41.29 26.37
N PRO A 610 38.21 41.70 25.22
CA PRO A 610 37.92 41.44 23.79
C PRO A 610 39.14 41.22 22.85
N SER A 611 38.89 40.94 21.55
CA SER A 611 39.44 41.69 20.38
C SER A 611 39.07 41.06 19.02
N ALA A 612 39.01 41.87 17.96
CA ALA A 612 38.85 41.48 16.55
C ALA A 612 39.91 42.23 15.68
N PRO A 613 40.03 41.96 14.36
CA PRO A 613 39.16 42.67 13.41
C PRO A 613 38.76 41.94 12.10
N VAL A 614 37.51 42.18 11.69
CA VAL A 614 37.04 42.63 10.35
C VAL A 614 37.65 42.04 9.06
N SER A 615 36.79 41.40 8.24
CA SER A 615 36.52 41.77 6.83
C SER A 615 35.21 41.14 6.32
N SER A 616 34.57 41.72 5.32
CA SER A 616 33.19 41.41 4.92
C SER A 616 32.97 41.45 3.39
N SER A 617 31.98 40.69 2.90
CA SER A 617 31.39 40.90 1.56
C SER A 617 29.99 40.27 1.45
N ALA A 618 29.00 41.09 1.11
CA ALA A 618 27.62 40.72 0.78
C ALA A 618 27.13 41.62 -0.39
N PRO A 619 26.04 41.27 -1.10
CA PRO A 619 25.86 41.68 -2.50
C PRO A 619 25.14 43.03 -2.72
N PRO A 620 25.31 43.66 -3.91
CA PRO A 620 24.52 44.80 -4.37
C PRO A 620 23.19 44.38 -5.03
N ALA A 621 22.26 45.33 -5.21
CA ALA A 621 20.97 45.15 -5.90
C ALA A 621 20.47 46.44 -6.59
N GLY A 622 19.65 46.29 -7.63
CA GLY A 622 19.07 47.38 -8.46
C GLY A 622 20.02 47.88 -9.58
N SER A 623 19.59 48.44 -10.70
CA SER A 623 18.26 48.77 -11.30
C SER A 623 18.51 49.21 -12.78
N PRO A 624 17.55 49.70 -13.59
CA PRO A 624 16.13 49.33 -13.85
C PRO A 624 15.91 48.93 -15.35
N SER A 625 14.65 48.81 -15.80
CA SER A 625 14.27 48.65 -17.22
C SER A 625 14.37 49.95 -18.04
N PRO A 626 14.30 49.84 -19.38
CA PRO A 626 13.26 50.60 -20.10
C PRO A 626 12.46 49.77 -21.12
N THR A 627 11.40 50.38 -21.66
CA THR A 627 10.46 49.85 -22.65
C THR A 627 10.71 50.37 -24.07
N ALA A 628 10.00 49.78 -25.04
CA ALA A 628 9.81 50.22 -26.43
C ALA A 628 10.97 49.95 -27.41
N SER A 629 10.78 48.94 -28.26
CA SER A 629 10.28 49.21 -29.61
C SER A 629 9.48 48.04 -30.17
#